data_AF-A0A076LH59-F1
#
_entry.id   AF-A0A076LH59-F1
#
_cell.length_a   1.000
_cell.length_b   1.000
_cell.length_c   1.000
_cell.angle_alpha   90.00
_cell.angle_beta   90.00
_cell.angle_gamma   90.00
#
_symmetry.space_group_name_H-M   'P 1'
#
loop_
_entity.id
_entity.type
_entity.pdbx_description
1 polymer ?
#
loop_
_entity_poly.entity_id
_entity_poly.type
_entity_poly.pdbx_seq_one_letter_code
_entity_poly.pdbx_strand_id
1 'polypeptide(L)'
;MEIIHLSEINSTNDYAKELAKEGKRNFVVLADKQNNGKGRWGRVWYSDEGGLYFSIVLDSKKYNPKVVNLLVPICIIETLKNYVDKELGIKFPNDIMVKVNGSYKKLGGILTELTDDYMIIGIGINVNNQIRNEIREIAISLKEITGKEIDKVEVFNDFLKTFESYLEKLKNKEIDDYEILKKYKKYSITIGKIVKIFLSNNEVITGKVYDIDFDGVILGTEKGIERIPSGICIHVR
;
A
#
# COMPACT_ATOMS: atom_id res chain seq x y z
N MET A 1 -7.91 -13.19 -11.33
CA MET A 1 -6.47 -13.50 -11.60
C MET A 1 -6.13 -14.92 -11.15
N GLU A 2 -5.05 -15.54 -11.63
CA GLU A 2 -4.54 -16.81 -11.05
C GLU A 2 -3.96 -16.55 -9.65
N ILE A 3 -4.19 -17.44 -8.68
CA ILE A 3 -3.70 -17.29 -7.30
C ILE A 3 -2.83 -18.51 -6.96
N ILE A 4 -1.57 -18.25 -6.62
CA ILE A 4 -0.66 -19.22 -6.01
C ILE A 4 -0.69 -18.97 -4.50
N HIS A 5 -1.27 -19.89 -3.75
CA HIS A 5 -1.30 -19.83 -2.28
C HIS A 5 -0.23 -20.76 -1.69
N LEU A 6 0.60 -20.21 -0.82
CA LEU A 6 1.68 -20.90 -0.12
C LEU A 6 1.47 -20.79 1.39
N SER A 7 1.80 -21.84 2.14
CA SER A 7 1.77 -21.78 3.61
C SER A 7 2.90 -20.91 4.17
N GLU A 8 4.06 -20.89 3.53
CA GLU A 8 5.22 -20.13 3.96
C GLU A 8 6.11 -19.79 2.75
N ILE A 9 6.75 -18.62 2.78
CA ILE A 9 7.75 -18.21 1.79
C ILE A 9 8.73 -17.21 2.42
N ASN A 10 9.87 -16.94 1.78
CA ASN A 10 10.76 -15.85 2.23
C ASN A 10 10.11 -14.48 2.05
N SER A 11 9.68 -14.17 0.83
CA SER A 11 8.91 -12.98 0.49
C SER A 11 8.04 -13.27 -0.74
N THR A 12 6.76 -12.91 -0.67
CA THR A 12 5.83 -12.96 -1.81
C THR A 12 6.32 -12.10 -2.97
N ASN A 13 6.96 -10.94 -2.70
CA ASN A 13 7.55 -10.08 -3.72
C ASN A 13 8.69 -10.78 -4.46
N ASP A 14 9.62 -11.39 -3.71
CA ASP A 14 10.79 -12.05 -4.30
C ASP A 14 10.36 -13.25 -5.16
N TYR A 15 9.43 -14.07 -4.65
CA TYR A 15 8.93 -15.23 -5.39
C TYR A 15 8.11 -14.82 -6.63
N ALA A 16 7.27 -13.79 -6.49
CA ALA A 16 6.55 -13.21 -7.62
C ALA A 16 7.52 -12.67 -8.69
N LYS A 17 8.68 -12.14 -8.28
CA LYS A 17 9.73 -11.65 -9.18
C LYS A 17 10.42 -12.76 -9.95
N GLU A 18 10.67 -13.90 -9.32
CA GLU A 18 11.22 -15.08 -10.00
C GLU A 18 10.28 -15.55 -11.12
N LEU A 19 9.00 -15.76 -10.80
CA LEU A 19 7.98 -16.16 -11.78
C LEU A 19 7.75 -15.10 -12.87
N ALA A 20 7.83 -13.81 -12.52
CA ALA A 20 7.71 -12.73 -13.50
C ALA A 20 8.92 -12.69 -14.46
N LYS A 21 10.14 -13.00 -13.99
CA LYS A 21 11.31 -13.12 -14.87
C LYS A 21 11.17 -14.26 -15.88
N GLU A 22 10.45 -15.33 -15.52
CA GLU A 22 10.11 -16.44 -16.42
C GLU A 22 8.97 -16.11 -17.39
N GLY A 23 8.44 -14.89 -17.35
CA GLY A 23 7.40 -14.41 -18.28
C GLY A 23 5.97 -14.50 -17.75
N LYS A 24 5.75 -15.00 -16.53
CA LYS A 24 4.40 -15.08 -15.94
C LYS A 24 3.85 -13.68 -15.65
N ARG A 25 2.57 -13.43 -15.95
CA ARG A 25 1.88 -12.14 -15.75
C ARG A 25 0.46 -12.37 -15.23
N ASN A 26 -0.14 -11.32 -14.65
CA ASN A 26 -1.54 -11.30 -14.22
C ASN A 26 -1.89 -12.39 -13.20
N PHE A 27 -1.04 -12.56 -12.19
CA PHE A 27 -1.19 -13.56 -11.13
C PHE A 27 -0.92 -12.94 -9.75
N VAL A 28 -1.32 -13.67 -8.71
CA VAL A 28 -1.11 -13.32 -7.31
C VAL A 28 -0.30 -14.43 -6.62
N VAL A 29 0.68 -14.03 -5.82
CA VAL A 29 1.32 -14.91 -4.82
C VAL A 29 0.77 -14.52 -3.46
N LEU A 30 0.09 -15.42 -2.78
CA LEU A 30 -0.45 -15.26 -1.43
C LEU A 30 0.32 -16.18 -0.48
N ALA A 31 0.71 -15.69 0.69
CA ALA A 31 1.36 -16.51 1.71
C ALA A 31 0.74 -16.31 3.10
N ASP A 32 0.61 -17.39 3.87
CA ASP A 32 0.07 -17.31 5.24
C ASP A 32 1.04 -16.63 6.22
N LYS A 33 2.35 -16.75 5.95
CA LYS A 33 3.44 -16.05 6.66
C LYS A 33 4.66 -15.86 5.75
N GLN A 34 5.54 -14.92 6.12
CA GLN A 34 6.81 -14.68 5.42
C GLN A 34 8.00 -14.66 6.38
N ASN A 35 9.09 -15.35 6.02
CA ASN A 35 10.30 -15.42 6.84
C ASN A 35 11.17 -14.17 6.75
N ASN A 36 11.13 -13.47 5.62
CA ASN A 36 11.92 -12.27 5.35
C ASN A 36 11.07 -11.22 4.63
N GLY A 37 9.92 -10.88 5.21
CA GLY A 37 9.01 -9.86 4.69
C GLY A 37 9.72 -8.51 4.53
N LYS A 38 9.52 -7.86 3.37
CA LYS A 38 10.19 -6.60 3.02
C LYS A 38 9.22 -5.44 3.02
N GLY A 39 9.67 -4.33 3.59
CA GLY A 39 9.09 -3.00 3.44
C GLY A 39 9.97 -2.11 2.56
N ARG A 40 9.51 -0.87 2.34
CA ARG A 40 10.27 0.14 1.59
C ARG A 40 11.64 0.39 2.22
N TRP A 41 12.64 0.66 1.37
CA TRP A 41 13.98 1.08 1.77
C TRP A 41 14.66 0.14 2.78
N GLY A 42 14.52 -1.18 2.54
CA GLY A 42 15.17 -2.21 3.35
C GLY A 42 14.57 -2.43 4.74
N ARG A 43 13.42 -1.81 5.06
CA ARG A 43 12.72 -2.09 6.32
C ARG A 43 12.22 -3.52 6.34
N VAL A 44 12.25 -4.13 7.52
CA VAL A 44 11.60 -5.42 7.75
C VAL A 44 10.09 -5.22 7.86
N TRP A 45 9.32 -6.12 7.24
CA TRP A 45 7.89 -6.25 7.44
C TRP A 45 7.62 -7.55 8.21
N TYR A 46 7.16 -7.43 9.46
CA TYR A 46 6.85 -8.60 10.29
C TYR A 46 5.61 -9.32 9.75
N SER A 47 5.81 -10.57 9.33
CA SER A 47 4.81 -11.38 8.62
C SER A 47 4.49 -12.68 9.34
N ASP A 48 4.18 -12.58 10.63
CA ASP A 48 3.74 -13.71 11.43
C ASP A 48 2.37 -14.22 10.98
N GLU A 49 2.03 -15.46 11.32
CA GLU A 49 0.73 -16.05 10.97
C GLU A 49 -0.44 -15.16 11.44
N GLY A 50 -1.48 -15.09 10.60
CA GLY A 50 -2.69 -14.31 10.88
C GLY A 50 -2.74 -12.96 10.15
N GLY A 51 -1.66 -12.49 9.53
CA GLY A 51 -1.75 -11.37 8.61
C GLY A 51 -2.13 -11.82 7.20
N LEU A 52 -2.33 -10.83 6.33
CA LEU A 52 -2.61 -11.02 4.91
C LEU A 52 -1.43 -10.46 4.11
N TYR A 53 -0.69 -11.35 3.43
CA TYR A 53 0.54 -11.01 2.72
C TYR A 53 0.48 -11.56 1.31
N PHE A 54 0.42 -10.68 0.32
CA PHE A 54 0.36 -11.12 -1.07
C PHE A 54 1.02 -10.13 -2.01
N SER A 55 1.39 -10.61 -3.19
CA SER A 55 1.98 -9.81 -4.27
C SER A 55 1.22 -10.02 -5.56
N ILE A 56 0.78 -8.93 -6.19
CA ILE A 56 0.13 -8.97 -7.51
C ILE A 56 1.17 -8.64 -8.58
N VAL A 57 1.22 -9.42 -9.65
CA VAL A 57 2.06 -9.14 -10.82
C VAL A 57 1.18 -8.70 -11.98
N LEU A 58 1.40 -7.47 -12.46
CA LEU A 58 0.72 -6.90 -13.62
C LEU A 58 1.69 -6.57 -14.74
N ASP A 59 1.18 -6.56 -15.96
CA ASP A 59 1.90 -6.06 -17.13
C ASP A 59 1.92 -4.51 -17.11
N SER A 60 3.12 -3.93 -17.09
CA SER A 60 3.35 -2.47 -16.98
C SER A 60 3.06 -1.71 -18.28
N LYS A 61 2.97 -2.41 -19.42
CA LYS A 61 2.55 -1.83 -20.70
C LYS A 61 1.04 -1.80 -20.84
N LYS A 62 0.35 -2.75 -20.19
CA LYS A 62 -1.12 -2.82 -20.17
C LYS A 62 -1.76 -1.85 -19.19
N TYR A 63 -1.15 -1.65 -18.03
CA TYR A 63 -1.69 -0.79 -16.97
C TYR A 63 -0.70 0.32 -16.62
N ASN A 64 -1.17 1.57 -16.58
CA ASN A 64 -0.33 2.70 -16.18
C ASN A 64 0.11 2.55 -14.72
N PRO A 65 1.40 2.31 -14.43
CA PRO A 65 1.86 2.03 -13.07
C PRO A 65 1.61 3.19 -12.11
N LYS A 66 1.61 4.44 -12.60
CA LYS A 66 1.34 5.61 -11.76
C LYS A 66 -0.11 5.66 -11.27
N VAL A 67 -1.05 5.26 -12.12
CA VAL A 67 -2.47 5.16 -11.75
C VAL A 67 -2.68 3.99 -10.78
N VAL A 68 -2.09 2.83 -11.09
CA VAL A 68 -2.19 1.64 -10.23
C VAL A 68 -1.62 1.89 -8.84
N ASN A 69 -0.51 2.64 -8.73
CA ASN A 69 0.08 3.02 -7.44
C ASN A 69 -0.86 3.83 -6.54
N LEU A 70 -1.78 4.62 -7.12
CA LEU A 70 -2.81 5.33 -6.36
C LEU A 70 -4.06 4.48 -6.15
N LEU A 71 -4.39 3.61 -7.11
CA LEU A 71 -5.56 2.73 -7.05
C LEU A 71 -5.46 1.69 -5.92
N VAL A 72 -4.31 1.03 -5.77
CA VAL A 72 -4.13 -0.04 -4.77
C VAL A 72 -4.49 0.42 -3.35
N PRO A 73 -3.96 1.53 -2.80
CA PRO A 73 -4.34 1.95 -1.46
C PRO A 73 -5.82 2.37 -1.37
N ILE A 74 -6.43 2.89 -2.45
CA ILE A 74 -7.87 3.17 -2.49
C ILE A 74 -8.67 1.87 -2.32
N CYS A 75 -8.32 0.81 -3.06
CA CYS A 75 -8.99 -0.48 -2.95
C CYS A 75 -8.85 -1.06 -1.53
N ILE A 76 -7.67 -0.96 -0.91
CA ILE A 76 -7.49 -1.40 0.48
C ILE A 76 -8.41 -0.62 1.41
N ILE A 77 -8.45 0.72 1.31
CA ILE A 77 -9.32 1.55 2.16
C ILE A 77 -10.80 1.18 1.97
N GLU A 78 -11.25 1.02 0.73
CA GLU A 78 -12.66 0.70 0.43
C GLU A 78 -13.05 -0.71 0.89
N THR A 79 -12.16 -1.69 0.77
CA THR A 79 -12.37 -3.04 1.34
C THR A 79 -12.43 -2.99 2.86
N LEU A 80 -11.46 -2.33 3.52
CA LEU A 80 -11.35 -2.34 4.98
C LEU A 80 -12.51 -1.62 5.68
N LYS A 81 -13.18 -0.68 5.01
CA LYS A 81 -14.39 -0.03 5.53
C LYS A 81 -15.54 -0.99 5.83
N ASN A 82 -15.56 -2.17 5.22
CA ASN A 82 -16.56 -3.20 5.52
C ASN A 82 -16.31 -3.87 6.88
N TYR A 83 -15.09 -3.75 7.42
CA TYR A 83 -14.64 -4.46 8.62
C TYR A 83 -14.39 -3.53 9.82
N VAL A 84 -14.18 -2.23 9.58
CA VAL A 84 -13.93 -1.25 10.65
C VAL A 84 -14.83 -0.02 10.49
N ASP A 85 -15.30 0.48 11.63
CA ASP A 85 -16.08 1.71 11.77
C ASP A 85 -15.21 2.96 11.96
N LYS A 86 -13.90 2.78 12.12
CA LYS A 86 -12.94 3.85 12.40
C LYS A 86 -12.49 4.57 11.14
N GLU A 87 -12.03 5.80 11.33
CA GLU A 87 -11.49 6.62 10.25
C GLU A 87 -10.21 5.97 9.69
N LEU A 88 -10.27 5.59 8.41
CA LEU A 88 -9.14 5.07 7.65
C LEU A 88 -8.52 6.18 6.79
N GLY A 89 -7.22 6.10 6.57
CA GLY A 89 -6.49 7.08 5.77
C GLY A 89 -5.25 6.52 5.10
N ILE A 90 -4.78 7.23 4.08
CA ILE A 90 -3.54 6.94 3.36
C ILE A 90 -2.50 7.95 3.82
N LYS A 91 -1.41 7.47 4.44
CA LYS A 91 -0.23 8.28 4.73
C LYS A 91 0.79 8.08 3.62
N PHE A 92 1.22 9.18 3.01
CA PHE A 92 2.20 9.17 1.93
C PHE A 92 3.53 8.54 2.41
N PRO A 93 4.19 7.70 1.58
CA PRO A 93 3.79 7.36 0.21
C PRO A 93 2.71 6.29 0.08
N ASN A 94 2.59 5.37 1.04
CA ASN A 94 1.78 4.17 0.83
C ASN A 94 1.47 3.38 2.12
N ASP A 95 1.38 4.07 3.25
CA ASP A 95 0.96 3.46 4.51
C ASP A 95 -0.57 3.54 4.64
N ILE A 96 -1.20 2.41 4.99
CA ILE A 96 -2.62 2.34 5.32
C ILE A 96 -2.77 2.56 6.83
N MET A 97 -3.55 3.56 7.20
CA MET A 97 -3.64 4.08 8.56
C MET A 97 -5.07 3.99 9.07
N VAL A 98 -5.20 3.81 10.39
CA VAL A 98 -6.47 3.92 11.11
C VAL A 98 -6.31 4.85 12.29
N LYS A 99 -7.34 5.65 12.56
CA LYS A 99 -7.38 6.54 13.71
C LYS A 99 -7.92 5.81 14.94
N VAL A 100 -7.12 5.75 16.00
CA VAL A 100 -7.45 5.14 17.29
C VAL A 100 -7.03 6.10 18.40
N ASN A 101 -7.94 6.42 19.31
CA ASN A 101 -7.70 7.29 20.47
C ASN A 101 -7.01 8.61 20.10
N GLY A 102 -7.44 9.24 19.01
CA GLY A 102 -6.89 10.52 18.54
C GLY A 102 -5.56 10.43 17.77
N SER A 103 -4.97 9.23 17.62
CA SER A 103 -3.71 9.01 16.90
C SER A 103 -3.89 8.07 15.70
N TYR A 104 -3.04 8.18 14.67
CA TYR A 104 -3.05 7.21 13.55
C TYR A 104 -2.03 6.10 13.79
N LYS A 105 -2.48 4.85 13.67
CA LYS A 105 -1.62 3.65 13.66
C LYS A 105 -1.69 2.95 12.30
N LYS A 106 -0.59 2.29 11.93
CA LYS A 106 -0.44 1.61 10.65
C LYS A 106 -1.09 0.23 10.67
N LEU A 107 -2.03 0.02 9.75
CA LEU A 107 -2.71 -1.25 9.49
C LEU A 107 -2.02 -2.06 8.40
N GLY A 108 -1.45 -1.39 7.42
CA GLY A 108 -0.93 -2.05 6.23
C GLY A 108 0.10 -1.20 5.49
N GLY A 109 0.82 -1.83 4.59
CA GLY A 109 1.80 -1.17 3.74
C GLY A 109 1.84 -1.81 2.36
N ILE A 110 2.30 -1.02 1.39
CA ILE A 110 2.47 -1.46 0.02
C ILE A 110 3.96 -1.41 -0.33
N LEU A 111 4.44 -2.32 -1.16
CA LEU A 111 5.78 -2.28 -1.73
C LEU A 111 5.67 -2.58 -3.23
N THR A 112 5.83 -1.55 -4.05
CA THR A 112 5.83 -1.70 -5.50
C THR A 112 7.25 -1.77 -6.05
N GLU A 113 7.53 -2.78 -6.85
CA GLU A 113 8.72 -2.87 -7.70
C GLU A 113 8.28 -2.78 -9.17
N LEU A 114 8.86 -1.85 -9.94
CA LEU A 114 8.52 -1.62 -11.34
C LEU A 114 9.70 -1.99 -12.23
N THR A 115 9.39 -2.62 -13.36
CA THR A 115 10.28 -2.86 -14.49
C THR A 115 9.61 -2.37 -15.79
N ASP A 116 10.33 -2.42 -16.89
CA ASP A 116 9.80 -2.04 -18.20
C ASP A 116 8.67 -2.97 -18.69
N ASP A 117 8.61 -4.22 -18.20
CA ASP A 117 7.65 -5.24 -18.68
C ASP A 117 6.60 -5.65 -17.64
N TYR A 118 6.83 -5.39 -16.36
CA TYR A 118 5.90 -5.72 -15.29
C TYR A 118 6.08 -4.87 -14.04
N MET A 119 5.03 -4.82 -13.24
CA MET A 119 5.07 -4.31 -11.87
C MET A 119 4.63 -5.38 -10.88
N ILE A 120 5.32 -5.44 -9.74
CA ILE A 120 4.99 -6.29 -8.60
C ILE A 120 4.49 -5.39 -7.49
N ILE A 121 3.31 -5.67 -6.98
CA ILE A 121 2.64 -4.89 -5.94
C ILE A 121 2.48 -5.78 -4.72
N GLY A 122 3.43 -5.68 -3.80
CA GLY A 122 3.36 -6.33 -2.49
C GLY A 122 2.42 -5.58 -1.56
N ILE A 123 1.51 -6.29 -0.93
CA ILE A 123 0.53 -5.76 0.02
C ILE A 123 0.62 -6.60 1.30
N GLY A 124 0.89 -5.92 2.40
CA GLY A 124 0.84 -6.48 3.74
C GLY A 124 -0.23 -5.78 4.57
N ILE A 125 -1.17 -6.55 5.13
CA ILE A 125 -2.22 -6.04 6.02
C ILE A 125 -2.17 -6.82 7.33
N ASN A 126 -2.16 -6.10 8.44
CA ASN A 126 -2.28 -6.67 9.77
C ASN A 126 -3.75 -7.03 10.03
N VAL A 127 -4.08 -8.32 10.01
CA VAL A 127 -5.45 -8.81 10.16
C VAL A 127 -5.66 -9.40 11.55
N ASN A 128 -5.19 -10.63 11.76
CA ASN A 128 -5.26 -11.36 13.03
C ASN A 128 -3.88 -11.58 13.68
N ASN A 129 -2.79 -11.24 12.99
CA ASN A 129 -1.44 -11.38 13.51
C ASN A 129 -1.20 -10.47 14.71
N GLN A 130 -0.41 -10.97 15.66
CA GLN A 130 -0.02 -10.19 16.83
C GLN A 130 1.02 -9.14 16.47
N ILE A 131 0.73 -7.88 16.78
CA ILE A 131 1.71 -6.80 16.63
C ILE A 131 2.78 -6.91 17.72
N ARG A 132 4.05 -6.86 17.32
CA ARG A 132 5.20 -6.88 18.24
C ARG A 132 5.19 -5.66 19.16
N ASN A 133 5.51 -5.87 20.43
CA ASN A 133 5.47 -4.83 21.46
C ASN A 133 6.25 -3.57 21.07
N GLU A 134 7.40 -3.73 20.42
CA GLU A 134 8.28 -2.65 19.95
C GLU A 134 7.61 -1.66 18.98
N ILE A 135 6.57 -2.11 18.25
CA ILE A 135 5.89 -1.29 17.22
C ILE A 135 4.41 -1.08 17.51
N ARG A 136 3.88 -1.55 18.66
CA ARG A 136 2.46 -1.39 19.02
C ARG A 136 2.00 0.06 19.12
N GLU A 137 2.92 0.99 19.37
CA GLU A 137 2.60 2.42 19.38
C GLU A 137 2.31 2.99 17.99
N ILE A 138 2.84 2.36 16.94
CA ILE A 138 2.76 2.87 15.56
C ILE A 138 2.04 1.93 14.60
N ALA A 139 1.74 0.69 15.00
CA ALA A 139 1.07 -0.32 14.20
C ALA A 139 -0.08 -0.98 14.98
N ILE A 140 -1.07 -1.49 14.27
CA ILE A 140 -2.26 -2.16 14.83
C ILE A 140 -2.79 -3.19 13.83
N SER A 141 -3.49 -4.22 14.33
CA SER A 141 -4.21 -5.21 13.52
C SER A 141 -5.73 -4.99 13.49
N LEU A 142 -6.44 -5.54 12.49
CA LEU A 142 -7.91 -5.51 12.44
C LEU A 142 -8.55 -6.22 13.64
N LYS A 143 -7.95 -7.31 14.12
CA LYS A 143 -8.39 -8.04 15.31
C LYS A 143 -8.35 -7.16 16.57
N GLU A 144 -7.29 -6.35 16.74
CA GLU A 144 -7.20 -5.40 17.85
C GLU A 144 -8.24 -4.27 17.75
N ILE A 145 -8.61 -3.85 16.54
CA ILE A 145 -9.60 -2.79 16.32
C ILE A 145 -11.03 -3.26 16.58
N THR A 146 -11.33 -4.48 16.16
CA THR A 146 -12.69 -5.04 16.14
C THR A 146 -12.98 -5.93 17.35
N GLY A 147 -11.95 -6.39 18.06
CA GLY A 147 -12.07 -7.31 19.19
C GLY A 147 -12.39 -8.75 18.80
N LYS A 148 -12.37 -9.11 17.51
CA LYS A 148 -12.70 -10.45 17.00
C LYS A 148 -11.77 -10.85 15.85
N GLU A 149 -11.71 -12.15 15.56
CA GLU A 149 -11.01 -12.62 14.38
C GLU A 149 -11.77 -12.24 13.11
N ILE A 150 -11.02 -11.86 12.08
CA ILE A 150 -11.51 -11.49 10.76
C ILE A 150 -11.12 -12.57 9.77
N ASP A 151 -12.05 -12.95 8.89
CA ASP A 151 -11.76 -13.90 7.81
C ASP A 151 -10.82 -13.23 6.78
N LYS A 152 -9.57 -13.66 6.75
CA LYS A 152 -8.55 -13.13 5.84
C LYS A 152 -8.85 -13.45 4.38
N VAL A 153 -9.53 -14.58 4.12
CA VAL A 153 -9.91 -15.01 2.77
C VAL A 153 -11.01 -14.10 2.26
N GLU A 154 -11.97 -13.73 3.10
CA GLU A 154 -13.01 -12.75 2.77
C GLU A 154 -12.38 -11.38 2.44
N VAL A 155 -11.51 -10.87 3.31
CA VAL A 155 -10.80 -9.58 3.08
C VAL A 155 -10.02 -9.59 1.77
N PHE A 156 -9.29 -10.69 1.49
CA PHE A 156 -8.53 -10.83 0.26
C PHE A 156 -9.42 -10.86 -0.99
N ASN A 157 -10.51 -11.64 -0.95
CA ASN A 157 -11.44 -11.75 -2.07
C ASN A 157 -12.16 -10.43 -2.34
N ASP A 158 -12.56 -9.70 -1.30
CA ASP A 158 -13.22 -8.41 -1.44
C ASP A 158 -12.25 -7.33 -1.96
N PHE A 159 -10.98 -7.39 -1.56
CA PHE A 159 -9.93 -6.58 -2.17
C PHE A 159 -9.79 -6.88 -3.67
N LEU A 160 -9.65 -8.16 -4.05
CA LEU A 160 -9.50 -8.54 -5.46
C LEU A 160 -10.69 -8.12 -6.30
N LYS A 161 -11.93 -8.37 -5.84
CA LYS A 161 -13.15 -7.92 -6.54
C LYS A 161 -13.18 -6.41 -6.73
N THR A 162 -12.83 -5.66 -5.68
CA THR A 162 -12.78 -4.19 -5.74
C THR A 162 -11.73 -3.74 -6.75
N PHE A 163 -10.52 -4.30 -6.67
CA PHE A 163 -9.41 -3.96 -7.55
C PHE A 163 -9.70 -4.30 -9.01
N GLU A 164 -10.16 -5.51 -9.31
CA GLU A 164 -10.54 -5.94 -10.66
C GLU A 164 -11.67 -5.08 -11.24
N SER A 165 -12.68 -4.72 -10.43
CA SER A 165 -13.75 -3.81 -10.87
C SER A 165 -13.22 -2.42 -11.26
N TYR A 166 -12.27 -1.86 -10.50
CA TYR A 166 -11.65 -0.58 -10.88
C TYR A 166 -10.81 -0.70 -12.16
N LEU A 167 -10.04 -1.78 -12.31
CA LEU A 167 -9.26 -2.01 -13.52
C LEU A 167 -10.16 -2.14 -14.76
N GLU A 168 -11.32 -2.79 -14.63
CA GLU A 168 -12.30 -2.91 -15.70
C GLU A 168 -12.93 -1.55 -16.04
N LYS A 169 -13.37 -0.77 -15.04
CA LYS A 169 -13.92 0.57 -15.24
C LYS A 169 -12.95 1.53 -15.91
N LEU A 170 -11.67 1.51 -15.51
CA LEU A 170 -10.61 2.30 -16.16
C LEU A 170 -10.42 1.88 -17.62
N LYS A 171 -10.38 0.58 -17.89
CA LYS A 171 -10.24 0.04 -19.25
C LYS A 171 -11.44 0.43 -20.13
N ASN A 172 -12.65 0.36 -19.59
CA ASN A 172 -13.89 0.70 -20.28
C ASN A 172 -14.14 2.22 -20.36
N LYS A 173 -13.28 3.04 -19.74
CA LYS A 173 -13.42 4.50 -19.63
C LYS A 173 -14.72 4.94 -18.92
N GLU A 174 -15.22 4.11 -18.02
CA GLU A 174 -16.34 4.46 -17.13
C GLU A 174 -15.90 5.41 -16.01
N ILE A 175 -14.61 5.38 -15.67
CA ILE A 175 -13.94 6.32 -14.80
C ILE A 175 -12.61 6.72 -15.42
N ASP A 176 -12.13 7.93 -15.11
CA ASP A 176 -10.82 8.41 -15.58
C ASP A 176 -9.72 8.34 -14.50
N ASP A 177 -8.47 8.52 -14.93
CA ASP A 177 -7.31 8.53 -14.04
C ASP A 177 -7.44 9.61 -12.94
N TYR A 178 -8.03 10.77 -13.26
CA TYR A 178 -8.16 11.88 -12.35
C TYR A 178 -9.18 11.60 -11.23
N GLU A 179 -10.19 10.79 -11.47
CA GLU A 179 -11.09 10.28 -10.44
C GLU A 179 -10.37 9.39 -9.43
N ILE A 180 -9.42 8.57 -9.88
CA ILE A 180 -8.53 7.80 -8.99
C ILE A 180 -7.71 8.76 -8.14
N LEU A 181 -7.11 9.78 -8.74
CA LEU A 181 -6.34 10.78 -8.00
C LEU A 181 -7.22 11.54 -6.98
N LYS A 182 -8.43 11.95 -7.35
CA LYS A 182 -9.39 12.59 -6.41
C LYS A 182 -9.71 11.70 -5.23
N LYS A 183 -9.97 10.40 -5.46
CA LYS A 183 -10.21 9.43 -4.38
C LYS A 183 -9.00 9.27 -3.48
N TYR A 184 -7.79 9.20 -4.04
CA TYR A 184 -6.56 9.15 -3.25
C TYR A 184 -6.45 10.39 -2.35
N LYS A 185 -6.63 11.60 -2.92
CA LYS A 185 -6.59 12.86 -2.16
C LYS A 185 -7.64 12.90 -1.05
N LYS A 186 -8.85 12.38 -1.30
CA LYS A 186 -9.92 12.28 -0.29
C LYS A 186 -9.52 11.43 0.92
N TYR A 187 -8.75 10.37 0.72
CA TYR A 187 -8.28 9.50 1.80
C TYR A 187 -6.91 9.92 2.36
N SER A 188 -6.23 10.89 1.75
CA SER A 188 -4.92 11.33 2.19
C SER A 188 -5.01 12.02 3.55
N ILE A 189 -4.26 11.51 4.53
CA ILE A 189 -4.08 12.18 5.82
C ILE A 189 -2.80 13.02 5.87
N THR A 190 -2.05 13.04 4.76
CA THR A 190 -0.78 13.77 4.62
C THR A 190 -0.99 15.16 4.01
N ILE A 191 -1.96 15.33 3.11
CA ILE A 191 -2.26 16.64 2.52
C ILE A 191 -2.68 17.63 3.62
N GLY A 192 -2.15 18.85 3.54
CA GLY A 192 -2.37 19.92 4.51
C GLY A 192 -1.48 19.85 5.76
N LYS A 193 -0.72 18.78 5.97
CA LYS A 193 0.21 18.64 7.11
C LYS A 193 1.55 19.33 6.83
N ILE A 194 2.20 19.80 7.89
CA ILE A 194 3.63 20.11 7.85
C ILE A 194 4.37 18.80 8.06
N VAL A 195 5.28 18.47 7.16
CA VAL A 195 6.03 17.21 7.19
C VAL A 195 7.53 17.47 7.09
N LYS A 196 8.30 16.51 7.59
CA LYS A 196 9.73 16.37 7.35
C LYS A 196 9.97 15.08 6.55
N ILE A 197 10.41 15.24 5.30
CA ILE A 197 10.66 14.14 4.36
C ILE A 197 12.16 13.87 4.28
N PHE A 198 12.56 12.64 4.60
CA PHE A 198 13.92 12.15 4.44
C PHE A 198 14.04 11.47 3.08
N LEU A 199 14.98 11.95 2.25
CA LEU A 199 15.20 11.47 0.90
C LEU A 199 16.37 10.49 0.82
N SER A 200 16.42 9.73 -0.27
CA SER A 200 17.46 8.73 -0.53
C SER A 200 18.86 9.28 -0.79
N ASN A 201 18.96 10.57 -1.12
CA ASN A 201 20.22 11.30 -1.27
C ASN A 201 20.69 11.93 0.06
N ASN A 202 20.12 11.52 1.21
CA ASN A 202 20.35 12.07 2.55
C ASN A 202 19.86 13.51 2.77
N GLU A 203 19.18 14.11 1.80
CA GLU A 203 18.54 15.41 2.01
C GLU A 203 17.29 15.29 2.86
N VAL A 204 16.95 16.38 3.55
CA VAL A 204 15.75 16.47 4.34
C VAL A 204 14.99 17.73 3.97
N ILE A 205 13.76 17.54 3.49
CA ILE A 205 12.89 18.63 3.06
C ILE A 205 11.78 18.79 4.09
N THR A 206 11.59 20.02 4.57
CA THR A 206 10.53 20.36 5.51
C THR A 206 9.58 21.35 4.85
N GLY A 207 8.28 21.10 4.94
CA GLY A 207 7.29 21.98 4.32
C GLY A 207 5.86 21.55 4.55
N LYS A 208 4.93 22.42 4.17
CA LYS A 208 3.50 22.10 4.16
C LYS A 208 3.16 21.34 2.89
N VAL A 209 2.51 20.20 3.03
CA VAL A 209 2.00 19.42 1.89
C VAL A 209 0.80 20.16 1.29
N TYR A 210 0.97 20.71 0.10
CA TYR A 210 -0.11 21.35 -0.64
C TYR A 210 -0.94 20.33 -1.39
N ASP A 211 -0.28 19.36 -2.01
CA ASP A 211 -0.98 18.38 -2.84
C ASP A 211 -0.14 17.11 -3.04
N ILE A 212 -0.78 16.07 -3.57
CA ILE A 212 -0.15 14.83 -4.03
C ILE A 212 -0.73 14.51 -5.40
N ASP A 213 0.09 14.06 -6.35
CA ASP A 213 -0.37 13.59 -7.65
C ASP A 213 0.30 12.27 -8.06
N PHE A 214 0.19 11.91 -9.34
CA PHE A 214 0.70 10.67 -9.89
C PHE A 214 2.23 10.51 -9.79
N ASP A 215 2.98 11.61 -9.65
CA ASP A 215 4.45 11.56 -9.58
C ASP A 215 4.95 11.61 -8.14
N GLY A 216 4.25 12.33 -7.26
CA GLY A 216 4.67 12.43 -5.87
C GLY A 216 3.98 13.54 -5.09
N VAL A 217 4.71 14.12 -4.15
CA VAL A 217 4.19 15.12 -3.20
C VAL A 217 4.65 16.52 -3.58
N ILE A 218 3.75 17.50 -3.44
CA ILE A 218 4.00 18.92 -3.68
C ILE A 218 4.03 19.65 -2.33
N LEU A 219 5.17 20.26 -2.02
CA LEU A 219 5.45 20.92 -0.75
C LEU A 219 5.63 22.43 -0.94
N GLY A 220 5.09 23.23 -0.03
CA GLY A 220 5.55 24.60 0.21
C GLY A 220 6.67 24.61 1.25
N THR A 221 7.87 24.99 0.83
CA THR A 221 9.08 25.07 1.64
C THR A 221 9.56 26.51 1.75
N GLU A 222 10.66 26.75 2.46
CA GLU A 222 11.33 28.06 2.51
C GLU A 222 11.87 28.51 1.14
N LYS A 223 12.08 27.57 0.20
CA LYS A 223 12.58 27.82 -1.16
C LYS A 223 11.47 28.01 -2.19
N GLY A 224 10.21 27.95 -1.77
CA GLY A 224 9.04 28.01 -2.65
C GLY A 224 8.35 26.65 -2.78
N ILE A 225 7.84 26.36 -3.97
CA ILE A 225 7.11 25.10 -4.24
C ILE A 225 8.10 24.04 -4.75
N GLU A 226 8.17 22.91 -4.06
CA GLU A 226 9.01 21.77 -4.42
C GLU A 226 8.16 20.52 -4.69
N ARG A 227 8.50 19.78 -5.75
CA ARG A 227 7.82 18.52 -6.12
C ARG A 227 8.78 17.36 -5.93
N ILE A 228 8.41 16.42 -5.07
CA ILE A 228 9.27 15.30 -4.67
C ILE A 228 8.66 13.97 -5.13
N PRO A 229 9.36 13.20 -6.00
CA PRO A 229 8.88 11.89 -6.42
C PRO A 229 8.68 10.93 -5.25
N SER A 230 7.59 10.15 -5.26
CA SER A 230 7.28 9.20 -4.18
C SER A 230 8.36 8.12 -4.00
N GLY A 231 9.02 7.75 -5.10
CA GLY A 231 10.08 6.74 -5.13
C GLY A 231 11.24 7.05 -4.20
N ILE A 232 11.68 8.31 -4.13
CA ILE A 232 12.88 8.75 -3.38
C ILE A 232 12.62 9.07 -1.90
N CYS A 233 11.35 9.05 -1.47
CA CYS A 233 10.97 9.32 -0.08
C CYS A 233 11.19 8.08 0.80
N ILE A 234 12.14 8.16 1.74
CA ILE A 234 12.45 7.11 2.73
C ILE A 234 11.48 7.15 3.91
N HIS A 235 11.25 8.34 4.45
CA HIS A 235 10.45 8.51 5.65
C HIS A 235 9.77 9.88 5.65
N VAL A 236 8.52 9.91 6.13
CA VAL A 236 7.70 11.11 6.25
C VAL A 236 7.23 11.20 7.70
N ARG A 237 7.68 12.24 8.40
CA ARG A 237 7.25 12.58 9.76
C ARG A 237 6.34 13.78 9.76
#